data_AF-A0A8S1HVL5-F1
#
_entry.id   AF-A0A8S1HVL5-F1
#
_cell.length_a   1.000
_cell.length_b   1.000
_cell.length_c   1.000
_cell.angle_alpha   90.00
_cell.angle_beta   90.00
_cell.angle_gamma   90.00
#
_symmetry.space_group_name_H-M   'P 1'
#
loop_
_entity.id
_entity.type
_entity.pdbx_description
1 polymer ?
#
loop_
_entity_poly.entity_id
_entity_poly.type
_entity_poly.pdbx_seq_one_letter_code
_entity_poly.pdbx_strand_id
1 'polypeptide(L)'
;MLHRESLYFHLPDYGQLWLPLFLFKQGEDASYTIFRSFEVIFLVISFLLTISSGIVAVKYNYWHRNMITIYASFLFQWFELFFSHLLITPYQEGWIPLSNLKMVSTTPENVPIYLFDDILYMPLLVGGFLRFRYFVLTSWVMPAMVVERGIATYFVSDYERNTRPYISIIAVIISQIVSTVLVILMANTVITYTVAVSIYFGFGLFGLTLFVYLVFRNHHLLNRLNNSKSYMSLYTLSLKYQIVENIRVLIAIKVIIFAVGFAMFGLSGAFFSSPDSAVCRVQLHFSFIWPSISIFIETSFLNNEEVVQVEIFRIVFCHPVVMLTICIWLTPKWRRIFSKVLPKPVQRCLCHNRLDVTTPPRLTNLQTTDMYFKNLEKMW
;
A
#
# COMPACT_ATOMS: atom_id res chain seq x y z
N MET A 1 -2.52 -29.86 14.56
CA MET A 1 -1.09 -29.81 14.17
C MET A 1 -1.03 -29.23 12.78
N LEU A 2 -0.90 -27.90 12.69
CA LEU A 2 -0.49 -27.27 11.44
C LEU A 2 1.00 -27.55 11.27
N HIS A 3 1.42 -28.12 10.13
CA HIS A 3 2.83 -28.18 9.82
C HIS A 3 3.23 -26.86 9.17
N ARG A 4 4.04 -26.11 9.92
CA ARG A 4 4.61 -24.82 9.54
C ARG A 4 5.75 -25.05 8.56
N GLU A 5 5.43 -25.46 7.34
CA GLU A 5 6.44 -25.76 6.33
C GLU A 5 6.60 -24.57 5.39
N SER A 6 7.67 -23.79 5.59
CA SER A 6 8.21 -23.02 4.47
C SER A 6 8.66 -24.01 3.40
N LEU A 7 8.04 -23.97 2.22
CA LEU A 7 8.35 -24.91 1.15
C LEU A 7 9.64 -24.51 0.44
N TYR A 8 10.64 -25.38 0.53
CA TYR A 8 11.80 -25.31 -0.36
C TYR A 8 11.55 -26.24 -1.53
N PHE A 9 11.64 -25.71 -2.74
CA PHE A 9 11.50 -26.49 -3.96
C PHE A 9 12.88 -26.71 -4.58
N HIS A 10 13.18 -27.94 -4.94
CA HIS A 10 14.33 -28.25 -5.78
C HIS A 10 13.89 -28.39 -7.23
N LEU A 11 14.43 -27.53 -8.10
CA LEU A 11 14.28 -27.68 -9.55
C LEU A 11 15.53 -28.41 -10.08
N PRO A 12 15.37 -29.54 -10.79
CA PRO A 12 16.47 -30.41 -11.23
C PRO A 12 17.62 -29.67 -11.95
N ASP A 13 17.29 -28.66 -12.75
CA ASP A 13 18.25 -27.90 -13.57
C ASP A 13 18.60 -26.51 -12.99
N TYR A 14 17.87 -26.03 -11.97
CA TYR A 14 17.93 -24.62 -11.54
C TYR A 14 18.26 -24.42 -10.06
N GLY A 15 18.44 -25.51 -9.30
CA GLY A 15 18.85 -25.45 -7.88
C GLY A 15 17.68 -25.36 -6.90
N GLN A 16 17.94 -24.80 -5.72
CA GLN A 16 16.94 -24.67 -4.66
C GLN A 16 16.27 -23.30 -4.72
N LEU A 17 14.94 -23.31 -4.66
CA LEU A 17 14.12 -22.11 -4.63
C LEU A 17 13.27 -22.10 -3.37
N TRP A 18 13.39 -21.04 -2.59
CA TRP A 18 12.62 -20.87 -1.37
C TRP A 18 11.28 -20.18 -1.69
N LEU A 19 10.17 -20.82 -1.32
CA LEU A 19 8.85 -20.20 -1.34
C LEU A 19 8.24 -20.15 0.07
N PRO A 20 7.95 -18.96 0.59
CA PRO A 20 7.32 -18.83 1.90
C PRO A 20 5.81 -19.00 1.73
N LEU A 21 5.36 -20.24 1.75
CA LEU A 21 3.94 -20.59 1.69
C LEU A 21 3.53 -21.23 3.00
N PHE A 22 2.37 -20.83 3.51
CA PHE A 22 1.73 -21.49 4.64
C PHE A 22 0.62 -22.37 4.09
N LEU A 23 0.74 -23.69 4.32
CA LEU A 23 -0.25 -24.68 3.91
C LEU A 23 -1.09 -25.09 5.10
N PHE A 24 -2.40 -25.24 4.89
CA PHE A 24 -3.32 -25.66 5.95
C PHE A 24 -3.56 -27.15 5.92
N LYS A 25 -3.60 -27.75 7.11
CA LYS A 25 -4.27 -29.02 7.32
C LYS A 25 -5.71 -28.72 7.70
N GLN A 26 -6.64 -29.25 6.92
CA GLN A 26 -8.08 -29.07 7.06
C GLN A 26 -8.54 -29.45 8.48
N GLY A 27 -9.21 -28.51 9.15
CA GLY A 27 -10.02 -28.75 10.35
C GLY A 27 -11.45 -28.29 10.07
N GLU A 28 -12.43 -29.17 10.25
CA GLU A 28 -13.84 -28.88 10.01
C GLU A 28 -14.45 -28.11 11.19
N ASP A 29 -13.98 -26.89 11.44
CA ASP A 29 -14.54 -26.02 12.48
C ASP A 29 -15.50 -24.99 11.88
N ALA A 30 -16.67 -24.81 12.51
CA ALA A 30 -17.69 -23.83 12.08
C ALA A 30 -17.14 -22.40 12.02
N SER A 31 -16.21 -22.04 12.92
CA SER A 31 -15.53 -20.75 12.95
C SER A 31 -14.74 -20.48 11.66
N TYR A 32 -14.03 -21.48 11.13
CA TYR A 32 -13.26 -21.38 9.89
C TYR A 32 -14.16 -21.01 8.69
N THR A 33 -15.34 -21.62 8.61
CA THR A 33 -16.31 -21.36 7.54
C THR A 33 -16.85 -19.91 7.59
N ILE A 34 -17.06 -19.38 8.80
CA ILE A 34 -17.51 -17.99 9.00
C ILE A 34 -16.40 -17.01 8.58
N PHE A 35 -15.17 -17.20 9.04
CA PHE A 35 -14.04 -16.33 8.67
C PHE A 35 -13.81 -16.32 7.16
N ARG A 36 -13.87 -17.49 6.51
CA ARG A 36 -13.78 -17.62 5.06
C ARG A 36 -14.86 -16.83 4.32
N SER A 37 -16.09 -16.86 4.83
CA SER A 37 -17.20 -16.10 4.23
C SER A 37 -16.93 -14.59 4.31
N PHE A 38 -16.40 -14.11 5.44
CA PHE A 38 -15.99 -12.70 5.57
C PHE A 38 -14.83 -12.34 4.65
N GLU A 39 -13.82 -13.21 4.52
CA GLU A 39 -12.68 -12.99 3.62
C GLU A 39 -13.15 -12.76 2.18
N VAL A 40 -14.02 -13.62 1.66
CA VAL A 40 -14.55 -13.49 0.29
C VAL A 40 -15.34 -12.17 0.14
N ILE A 41 -16.16 -11.81 1.13
CA ILE A 41 -16.90 -10.54 1.11
C ILE A 41 -15.93 -9.35 1.06
N PHE A 42 -14.90 -9.32 1.92
CA PHE A 42 -13.93 -8.24 1.94
C PHE A 42 -13.06 -8.20 0.69
N LEU A 43 -12.74 -9.34 0.07
CA LEU A 43 -12.03 -9.42 -1.21
C LEU A 43 -12.86 -8.74 -2.32
N VAL A 44 -14.16 -9.03 -2.39
CA VAL A 44 -15.08 -8.39 -3.36
C VAL A 44 -15.19 -6.89 -3.11
N ILE A 45 -15.33 -6.47 -1.84
CA ILE A 45 -15.37 -5.04 -1.50
C ILE A 45 -14.03 -4.37 -1.89
N SER A 46 -12.89 -5.00 -1.61
CA SER A 46 -11.56 -4.51 -1.97
C SER A 46 -11.41 -4.33 -3.48
N PHE A 47 -11.89 -5.29 -4.26
CA PHE A 47 -11.92 -5.24 -5.73
C PHE A 47 -12.73 -4.02 -6.21
N LEU A 48 -13.96 -3.86 -5.72
CA LEU A 48 -14.84 -2.75 -6.10
C LEU A 48 -14.26 -1.39 -5.70
N LEU A 49 -13.68 -1.27 -4.49
CA LEU A 49 -13.07 -0.04 -4.01
C LEU A 49 -11.82 0.33 -4.81
N THR A 50 -10.98 -0.64 -5.16
CA THR A 50 -9.78 -0.43 -5.98
C THR A 50 -10.14 0.14 -7.34
N ILE A 51 -11.10 -0.47 -8.05
CA ILE A 51 -11.57 0.02 -9.35
C ILE A 51 -12.21 1.41 -9.22
N SER A 52 -13.10 1.58 -8.25
CA SER A 52 -13.78 2.86 -8.02
C SER A 52 -12.77 3.98 -7.74
N SER A 53 -11.71 3.68 -6.99
CA SER A 53 -10.66 4.64 -6.64
C SER A 53 -9.80 5.01 -7.84
N GLY A 54 -9.45 4.05 -8.69
CA GLY A 54 -8.77 4.32 -9.95
C GLY A 54 -9.59 5.23 -10.86
N ILE A 55 -10.89 4.94 -11.01
CA ILE A 55 -11.81 5.75 -11.82
C ILE A 55 -11.92 7.17 -11.26
N VAL A 56 -12.08 7.33 -9.94
CA VAL A 56 -12.17 8.65 -9.31
C VAL A 56 -10.88 9.45 -9.49
N ALA A 57 -9.71 8.81 -9.30
CA ALA A 57 -8.42 9.47 -9.46
C ALA A 57 -8.24 10.05 -10.87
N VAL A 58 -8.59 9.26 -11.90
CA VAL A 58 -8.47 9.67 -13.31
C VAL A 58 -9.55 10.69 -13.71
N LYS A 59 -10.80 10.49 -13.27
CA LYS A 59 -11.94 11.32 -13.71
C LYS A 59 -11.90 12.74 -13.15
N TYR A 60 -11.48 12.90 -11.89
CA TYR A 60 -11.60 14.19 -11.20
C TYR A 60 -10.32 15.02 -11.22
N ASN A 61 -9.20 14.48 -11.73
CA ASN A 61 -7.92 15.16 -11.94
C ASN A 61 -7.54 16.13 -10.81
N TYR A 62 -7.72 15.69 -9.56
CA TYR A 62 -7.50 16.54 -8.39
C TYR A 62 -6.01 16.83 -8.16
N TRP A 63 -5.15 15.89 -8.56
CA TRP A 63 -3.71 16.02 -8.48
C TRP A 63 -3.10 16.21 -9.87
N HIS A 64 -1.85 16.68 -9.91
CA HIS A 64 -1.06 16.69 -11.12
C HIS A 64 -1.00 15.29 -11.75
N ARG A 65 -0.97 15.21 -13.08
CA ARG A 65 -1.04 13.93 -13.83
C ARG A 65 -0.01 12.91 -13.36
N ASN A 66 1.22 13.34 -13.08
CA ASN A 66 2.29 12.45 -12.60
C ASN A 66 1.93 11.76 -11.27
N MET A 67 1.31 12.48 -10.34
CA MET A 67 0.82 11.92 -9.08
C MET A 67 -0.30 10.92 -9.30
N ILE A 68 -1.25 11.24 -10.20
CA ILE A 68 -2.34 10.33 -10.54
C ILE A 68 -1.78 9.04 -11.16
N THR A 69 -0.80 9.15 -12.06
CA THR A 69 -0.14 7.98 -12.67
C THR A 69 0.53 7.10 -11.62
N ILE A 70 1.29 7.69 -10.68
CA ILE A 70 1.93 6.94 -9.59
C ILE A 70 0.86 6.27 -8.73
N TYR A 71 -0.10 7.04 -8.21
CA TYR A 71 -1.17 6.54 -7.36
C TYR A 71 -1.96 5.40 -8.02
N ALA A 72 -2.41 5.60 -9.26
CA ALA A 72 -3.17 4.59 -9.99
C ALA A 72 -2.32 3.34 -10.26
N SER A 73 -1.05 3.49 -10.66
CA SER A 73 -0.18 2.34 -10.94
C SER A 73 0.01 1.47 -9.70
N PHE A 74 0.26 2.08 -8.54
CA PHE A 74 0.40 1.33 -7.28
C PHE A 74 -0.93 0.79 -6.75
N LEU A 75 -2.05 1.49 -7.00
CA LEU A 75 -3.37 0.99 -6.67
C LEU A 75 -3.72 -0.27 -7.48
N PHE A 76 -3.43 -0.29 -8.78
CA PHE A 76 -3.68 -1.43 -9.66
C PHE A 76 -2.76 -2.63 -9.38
N GLN A 77 -1.62 -2.44 -8.70
CA GLN A 77 -0.79 -3.57 -8.28
C GLN A 77 -1.47 -4.47 -7.26
N TRP A 78 -2.53 -4.02 -6.58
CA TRP A 78 -3.34 -4.92 -5.75
C TRP A 78 -3.91 -6.11 -6.54
N PHE A 79 -4.12 -5.96 -7.85
CA PHE A 79 -4.54 -7.09 -8.70
C PHE A 79 -3.51 -8.21 -8.76
N GLU A 80 -2.22 -7.90 -8.63
CA GLU A 80 -1.18 -8.92 -8.52
C GLU A 80 -1.37 -9.79 -7.27
N LEU A 81 -1.68 -9.15 -6.14
CA LEU A 81 -2.00 -9.84 -4.90
C LEU A 81 -3.29 -10.67 -5.03
N PHE A 82 -4.30 -10.13 -5.72
CA PHE A 82 -5.55 -10.83 -6.01
C PHE A 82 -5.31 -12.10 -6.84
N PHE A 83 -4.53 -12.02 -7.93
CA PHE A 83 -4.17 -13.19 -8.73
C PHE A 83 -3.32 -14.20 -7.95
N SER A 84 -2.36 -13.72 -7.17
CA SER A 84 -1.58 -14.56 -6.26
C SER A 84 -2.50 -15.37 -5.32
N HIS A 85 -3.50 -14.72 -4.73
CA HIS A 85 -4.47 -15.39 -3.87
C HIS A 85 -5.24 -16.47 -4.64
N LEU A 86 -5.79 -16.16 -5.82
CA LEU A 86 -6.51 -17.14 -6.64
C LEU A 86 -5.65 -18.37 -6.98
N LEU A 87 -4.35 -18.18 -7.25
CA LEU A 87 -3.44 -19.28 -7.59
C LEU A 87 -3.09 -20.15 -6.39
N ILE A 88 -2.97 -19.58 -5.18
CA ILE A 88 -2.53 -20.32 -3.98
C ILE A 88 -3.70 -20.99 -3.25
N THR A 89 -4.89 -20.39 -3.27
CA THR A 89 -6.06 -20.86 -2.50
C THR A 89 -6.41 -22.34 -2.73
N PRO A 90 -6.39 -22.91 -3.96
CA PRO A 90 -6.68 -24.34 -4.16
C PRO A 90 -5.76 -25.29 -3.38
N TYR A 91 -4.49 -24.90 -3.20
CA TYR A 91 -3.50 -25.67 -2.44
C TYR A 91 -3.66 -25.43 -0.93
N GLN A 92 -3.93 -24.19 -0.53
CA GLN A 92 -4.15 -23.83 0.87
C GLN A 92 -5.41 -24.48 1.44
N GLU A 93 -6.48 -24.59 0.65
CA GLU A 93 -7.75 -25.19 1.06
C GLU A 93 -7.75 -26.72 0.95
N GLY A 94 -6.65 -27.33 0.49
CA GLY A 94 -6.54 -28.78 0.33
C GLY A 94 -7.37 -29.34 -0.82
N TRP A 95 -7.90 -28.51 -1.73
CA TRP A 95 -8.58 -28.97 -2.94
C TRP A 95 -7.61 -29.73 -3.85
N ILE A 96 -6.35 -29.30 -3.87
CA ILE A 96 -5.26 -30.01 -4.52
C ILE A 96 -4.33 -30.55 -3.42
N PRO A 97 -4.22 -31.87 -3.26
CA PRO A 97 -3.40 -32.46 -2.21
C PRO A 97 -1.90 -32.29 -2.52
N LEU A 98 -1.14 -31.81 -1.53
CA LEU A 98 0.32 -31.74 -1.60
C LEU A 98 1.02 -33.04 -1.18
N SER A 99 0.25 -34.08 -0.80
CA SER A 99 0.77 -35.38 -0.37
C SER A 99 1.59 -36.11 -1.44
N ASN A 100 1.48 -35.70 -2.71
CA ASN A 100 2.19 -36.31 -3.83
C ASN A 100 3.57 -35.68 -4.09
N LEU A 101 3.94 -34.62 -3.36
CA LEU A 101 5.27 -34.03 -3.46
C LEU A 101 6.31 -34.98 -2.85
N LYS A 102 7.28 -35.40 -3.67
CA LYS A 102 8.40 -36.22 -3.21
C LYS A 102 9.39 -35.35 -2.45
N MET A 103 9.63 -35.68 -1.18
CA MET A 103 10.71 -35.06 -0.40
C MET A 103 12.05 -35.59 -0.90
N VAL A 104 12.97 -34.69 -1.25
CA VAL A 104 14.31 -35.01 -1.78
C VAL A 104 15.35 -34.99 -0.67
N SER A 105 15.30 -33.97 0.18
CA SER A 105 16.29 -33.71 1.22
C SER A 105 15.71 -32.80 2.29
N THR A 106 16.50 -32.52 3.32
CA THR A 106 16.14 -31.61 4.41
C THR A 106 17.20 -30.52 4.53
N THR A 107 16.81 -29.28 4.81
CA THR A 107 17.76 -28.20 5.11
C THR A 107 18.50 -28.47 6.43
N PRO A 108 19.61 -27.77 6.74
CA PRO A 108 20.29 -27.88 8.04
C PRO A 108 19.38 -27.59 9.25
N GLU A 109 18.27 -26.88 9.03
CA GLU A 109 17.24 -26.55 10.03
C GLU A 109 16.09 -27.58 10.06
N ASN A 110 16.27 -28.75 9.46
CA ASN A 110 15.26 -29.81 9.35
C ASN A 110 13.97 -29.40 8.58
N VAL A 111 14.06 -28.46 7.64
CA VAL A 111 12.93 -28.11 6.76
C VAL A 111 12.92 -28.99 5.50
N PRO A 112 11.82 -29.67 5.15
CA PRO A 112 11.77 -30.53 3.98
C PRO A 112 11.91 -29.75 2.67
N ILE A 113 12.69 -30.31 1.75
CA ILE A 113 12.87 -29.84 0.37
C ILE A 113 12.12 -30.79 -0.55
N TYR A 114 11.18 -30.25 -1.32
CA TYR A 114 10.31 -31.00 -2.22
C TYR A 114 10.80 -30.91 -3.67
N LEU A 115 10.75 -32.03 -4.39
CA LEU A 115 11.03 -32.07 -5.82
C LEU A 115 9.90 -31.41 -6.58
N PHE A 116 10.22 -30.47 -7.46
CA PHE A 116 9.25 -29.82 -8.31
C PHE A 116 9.28 -30.41 -9.72
N ASP A 117 8.59 -31.54 -9.91
CA ASP A 117 8.55 -32.27 -11.19
C ASP A 117 7.24 -32.09 -11.96
N ASP A 118 6.19 -31.56 -11.34
CA ASP A 118 4.84 -31.52 -11.93
C ASP A 118 4.36 -30.08 -12.20
N ILE A 119 3.87 -29.87 -13.42
CA ILE A 119 3.25 -28.62 -13.87
C ILE A 119 2.04 -28.25 -13.00
N LEU A 120 1.42 -29.25 -12.36
CA LEU A 120 0.32 -29.07 -11.41
C LEU A 120 0.66 -28.10 -10.28
N TYR A 121 1.93 -27.94 -9.90
CA TYR A 121 2.34 -27.06 -8.80
C TYR A 121 2.84 -25.68 -9.28
N MET A 122 2.93 -25.43 -10.59
CA MET A 122 3.38 -24.12 -11.15
C MET A 122 2.56 -22.92 -10.66
N PRO A 123 1.21 -23.01 -10.55
CA PRO A 123 0.40 -21.94 -9.97
C PRO A 123 0.82 -21.58 -8.53
N LEU A 124 1.23 -22.55 -7.72
CA LEU A 124 1.69 -22.34 -6.35
C LEU A 124 2.99 -21.52 -6.33
N LEU A 125 3.93 -21.84 -7.23
CA LEU A 125 5.19 -21.13 -7.41
C LEU A 125 4.97 -19.67 -7.86
N VAL A 126 4.22 -19.50 -8.95
CA VAL A 126 3.91 -18.18 -9.53
C VAL A 126 3.13 -17.34 -8.52
N GLY A 127 2.14 -17.93 -7.85
CA GLY A 127 1.34 -17.26 -6.85
C GLY A 127 2.20 -16.75 -5.69
N GLY A 128 3.12 -17.57 -5.17
CA GLY A 128 4.02 -17.15 -4.10
C GLY A 128 4.92 -16.00 -4.53
N PHE A 129 5.51 -16.09 -5.73
CA PHE A 129 6.33 -15.02 -6.29
C PHE A 129 5.57 -13.69 -6.38
N LEU A 130 4.38 -13.69 -6.98
CA LEU A 130 3.54 -12.50 -7.11
C LEU A 130 3.15 -11.92 -5.74
N ARG A 131 2.92 -12.78 -4.73
CA ARG A 131 2.62 -12.35 -3.37
C ARG A 131 3.76 -11.54 -2.76
N PHE A 132 4.97 -12.08 -2.81
CA PHE A 132 6.15 -11.41 -2.26
C PHE A 132 6.45 -10.14 -3.02
N ARG A 133 6.40 -10.19 -4.35
CA ARG A 133 6.63 -9.02 -5.20
C ARG A 133 5.69 -7.88 -4.86
N TYR A 134 4.41 -8.14 -4.63
CA TYR A 134 3.46 -7.12 -4.18
C TYR A 134 3.87 -6.46 -2.85
N PHE A 135 4.35 -7.22 -1.86
CA PHE A 135 4.78 -6.65 -0.57
C PHE A 135 5.96 -5.69 -0.74
N VAL A 136 6.97 -6.14 -1.47
CA VAL A 136 8.16 -5.36 -1.81
C VAL A 136 7.77 -4.08 -2.55
N LEU A 137 6.81 -4.18 -3.47
CA LEU A 137 6.37 -3.10 -4.33
C LEU A 137 5.50 -2.07 -3.60
N THR A 138 4.69 -2.49 -2.63
CA THR A 138 3.88 -1.58 -1.79
C THR A 138 4.76 -0.61 -1.00
N SER A 139 5.95 -1.03 -0.60
CA SER A 139 6.94 -0.17 0.07
C SER A 139 7.44 1.00 -0.80
N TRP A 140 7.31 0.92 -2.12
CA TRP A 140 7.75 1.98 -3.04
C TRP A 140 6.74 3.11 -3.21
N VAL A 141 5.50 2.94 -2.76
CA VAL A 141 4.42 3.95 -2.89
C VAL A 141 4.86 5.29 -2.31
N MET A 142 5.37 5.25 -1.07
CA MET A 142 5.76 6.44 -0.33
C MET A 142 7.00 7.14 -0.96
N PRO A 143 8.14 6.46 -1.18
CA PRO A 143 9.28 7.05 -1.87
C PRO A 143 8.93 7.64 -3.24
N ALA A 144 8.14 6.93 -4.06
CA ALA A 144 7.77 7.40 -5.40
C ALA A 144 6.95 8.70 -5.37
N MET A 145 5.95 8.77 -4.50
CA MET A 145 5.12 9.99 -4.33
C MET A 145 5.95 11.17 -3.81
N VAL A 146 6.83 10.95 -2.83
CA VAL A 146 7.62 12.02 -2.23
C VAL A 146 8.70 12.52 -3.19
N VAL A 147 9.37 11.64 -3.95
CA VAL A 147 10.32 12.02 -5.00
C VAL A 147 9.64 12.86 -6.08
N GLU A 148 8.45 12.47 -6.53
CA GLU A 148 7.69 13.25 -7.50
C GLU A 148 7.35 14.65 -6.96
N ARG A 149 6.96 14.78 -5.69
CA ARG A 149 6.78 16.10 -5.05
C ARG A 149 8.08 16.88 -4.94
N GLY A 150 9.20 16.21 -4.69
CA GLY A 150 10.51 16.86 -4.63
C GLY A 150 10.90 17.48 -5.96
N ILE A 151 10.65 16.76 -7.06
CA ILE A 151 10.86 17.25 -8.42
C ILE A 151 9.89 18.41 -8.74
N ALA A 152 8.63 18.33 -8.29
CA ALA A 152 7.67 19.42 -8.41
C ALA A 152 8.09 20.69 -7.63
N THR A 153 8.68 20.53 -6.44
CA THR A 153 9.24 21.64 -5.66
C THR A 153 10.50 22.22 -6.32
N TYR A 154 11.34 21.38 -6.94
CA TYR A 154 12.53 21.84 -7.67
C TYR A 154 12.17 22.63 -8.93
N PHE A 155 11.25 22.11 -9.74
CA PHE A 155 10.77 22.76 -10.97
C PHE A 155 9.51 23.61 -10.77
N VAL A 156 9.38 24.25 -9.61
CA VAL A 156 8.13 24.92 -9.22
C VAL A 156 7.58 25.87 -10.30
N SER A 157 8.44 26.62 -11.00
CA SER A 157 8.06 27.56 -12.06
C SER A 157 7.35 26.90 -13.26
N ASP A 158 7.87 25.75 -13.69
CA ASP A 158 7.53 25.14 -14.98
C ASP A 158 6.88 23.77 -14.85
N TYR A 159 6.66 23.27 -13.63
CA TYR A 159 6.12 21.93 -13.41
C TYR A 159 4.72 21.76 -13.99
N GLU A 160 3.83 22.73 -13.74
CA GLU A 160 2.44 22.69 -14.23
C GLU A 160 2.33 22.96 -15.74
N ARG A 161 3.28 23.69 -16.33
CA ARG A 161 3.29 23.99 -17.76
C ARG A 161 3.74 22.78 -18.59
N ASN A 162 4.75 22.07 -18.09
CA ASN A 162 5.35 20.93 -18.76
C ASN A 162 5.10 19.67 -17.95
N THR A 163 4.10 18.89 -18.36
CA THR A 163 3.60 17.72 -17.60
C THR A 163 4.62 16.61 -17.37
N ARG A 164 5.78 16.61 -18.06
CA ARG A 164 6.95 15.72 -17.83
C ARG A 164 6.54 14.31 -17.36
N PRO A 165 5.73 13.57 -18.15
CA PRO A 165 5.18 12.27 -17.74
C PRO A 165 6.25 11.21 -17.49
N TYR A 166 7.43 11.38 -18.07
CA TYR A 166 8.57 10.50 -17.84
C TYR A 166 8.97 10.41 -16.35
N ILE A 167 8.69 11.43 -15.53
CA ILE A 167 9.01 11.41 -14.09
C ILE A 167 8.24 10.28 -13.39
N SER A 168 6.92 10.21 -13.58
CA SER A 168 6.10 9.16 -12.97
C SER A 168 6.36 7.80 -13.61
N ILE A 169 6.56 7.76 -14.93
CA ILE A 169 6.84 6.50 -15.65
C ILE A 169 8.17 5.89 -15.16
N ILE A 170 9.24 6.67 -15.05
CA ILE A 170 10.54 6.20 -14.56
C ILE A 170 10.41 5.74 -13.11
N ALA A 171 9.70 6.49 -12.25
CA ALA A 171 9.51 6.10 -10.85
C ALA A 171 8.78 4.74 -10.72
N VAL A 172 7.76 4.50 -11.55
CA VAL A 172 7.03 3.22 -11.57
C VAL A 172 7.90 2.10 -12.17
N ILE A 173 8.64 2.34 -13.26
CA ILE A 173 9.49 1.31 -13.86
C ILE A 173 10.61 0.89 -12.90
N ILE A 174 11.27 1.86 -12.24
CA ILE A 174 12.31 1.57 -11.26
C ILE A 174 11.74 0.74 -10.11
N SER A 175 10.58 1.09 -9.57
CA SER A 175 9.97 0.30 -8.48
C SER A 175 9.68 -1.13 -8.93
N GLN A 176 9.14 -1.33 -10.14
CA GLN A 176 8.88 -2.66 -10.68
C GLN A 176 10.15 -3.50 -10.84
N ILE A 177 11.21 -2.93 -11.42
CA ILE A 177 12.48 -3.64 -11.65
C ILE A 177 13.12 -4.00 -10.32
N VAL A 178 13.29 -3.04 -9.42
CA VAL A 178 13.94 -3.28 -8.12
C VAL A 178 13.15 -4.29 -7.31
N SER A 179 11.82 -4.19 -7.29
CA SER A 179 10.99 -5.17 -6.57
C SER A 179 11.13 -6.59 -7.13
N THR A 180 11.17 -6.72 -8.46
CA THR A 180 11.33 -8.01 -9.13
C THR A 180 12.70 -8.62 -8.85
N VAL A 181 13.77 -7.82 -8.95
CA VAL A 181 15.14 -8.27 -8.67
C VAL A 181 15.28 -8.73 -7.21
N LEU A 182 14.76 -7.96 -6.25
CA LEU A 182 14.83 -8.33 -4.83
C LEU A 182 14.15 -9.67 -4.55
N VAL A 183 12.96 -9.91 -5.10
CA VAL A 183 12.26 -11.19 -4.91
C VAL A 183 13.01 -12.34 -5.56
N ILE A 184 13.59 -12.15 -6.75
CA ILE A 184 14.41 -13.18 -7.40
C ILE A 184 15.64 -13.51 -6.53
N LEU A 185 16.33 -12.50 -6.00
CA LEU A 185 17.47 -12.71 -5.12
C LEU A 185 17.07 -13.44 -3.82
N MET A 186 15.90 -13.12 -3.25
CA MET A 186 15.36 -13.83 -2.08
C MET A 186 15.00 -15.28 -2.40
N ALA A 187 14.32 -15.51 -3.52
CA ALA A 187 13.87 -16.84 -3.94
C ALA A 187 15.07 -17.78 -4.17
N ASN A 188 16.17 -17.25 -4.72
CA ASN A 188 17.43 -17.98 -4.91
C ASN A 188 18.32 -17.99 -3.65
N THR A 189 17.82 -17.54 -2.50
CA THR A 189 18.56 -17.49 -1.22
C THR A 189 19.85 -16.66 -1.22
N VAL A 190 20.07 -15.84 -2.25
CA VAL A 190 21.25 -14.96 -2.39
C VAL A 190 21.22 -13.86 -1.32
N ILE A 191 20.02 -13.34 -1.03
CA ILE A 191 19.80 -12.43 0.08
C ILE A 191 18.87 -13.08 1.09
N THR A 192 19.20 -12.94 2.37
CA THR A 192 18.35 -13.41 3.45
C THR A 192 17.13 -12.51 3.61
N TYR A 193 16.07 -13.05 4.20
CA TYR A 193 14.89 -12.28 4.56
C TYR A 193 15.22 -11.05 5.42
N THR A 194 16.15 -11.20 6.38
CA THR A 194 16.67 -10.12 7.24
C THR A 194 17.24 -8.95 6.43
N VAL A 195 18.05 -9.25 5.41
CA VAL A 195 18.65 -8.24 4.53
C VAL A 195 17.55 -7.54 3.73
N ALA A 196 16.59 -8.28 3.19
CA ALA A 196 15.46 -7.71 2.45
C ALA A 196 14.62 -6.75 3.32
N VAL A 197 14.26 -7.15 4.55
CA VAL A 197 13.54 -6.30 5.51
C VAL A 197 14.32 -5.04 5.84
N SER A 198 15.64 -5.14 6.01
CA SER A 198 16.51 -4.00 6.28
C SER A 198 16.53 -3.00 5.11
N ILE A 199 16.55 -3.50 3.87
CA ILE A 199 16.45 -2.67 2.66
C ILE A 199 15.09 -1.95 2.62
N TYR A 200 13.98 -2.62 2.95
CA TYR A 200 12.65 -2.00 3.01
C TYR A 200 12.57 -0.89 4.05
N PHE A 201 13.09 -1.17 5.25
CA PHE A 201 13.18 -0.17 6.30
C PHE A 201 13.96 1.07 5.84
N GLY A 202 15.07 0.86 5.14
CA GLY A 202 15.87 1.92 4.52
C GLY A 202 15.07 2.79 3.55
N PHE A 203 14.29 2.19 2.65
CA PHE A 203 13.41 2.94 1.74
C PHE A 203 12.32 3.73 2.48
N GLY A 204 11.74 3.15 3.53
CA GLY A 204 10.77 3.83 4.39
C GLY A 204 11.37 5.07 5.07
N LEU A 205 12.56 4.93 5.67
CA LEU A 205 13.30 6.05 6.27
C LEU A 205 13.63 7.13 5.25
N PHE A 206 14.11 6.73 4.07
CA PHE A 206 14.40 7.66 2.98
C PHE A 206 13.15 8.45 2.56
N GLY A 207 12.02 7.78 2.37
CA GLY A 207 10.75 8.44 2.04
C GLY A 207 10.31 9.43 3.14
N LEU A 208 10.49 9.08 4.41
CA LEU A 208 10.01 9.88 5.55
C LEU A 208 10.88 11.13 5.72
N THR A 209 12.20 10.95 5.68
CA THR A 209 13.17 12.04 5.77
C THR A 209 12.98 13.03 4.62
N LEU A 210 12.81 12.54 3.39
CA LEU A 210 12.53 13.39 2.23
C LEU A 210 11.18 14.12 2.37
N PHE A 211 10.14 13.46 2.89
CA PHE A 211 8.84 14.08 3.13
C PHE A 211 8.94 15.26 4.11
N VAL A 212 9.55 15.03 5.28
CA VAL A 212 9.74 16.07 6.30
C VAL A 212 10.57 17.23 5.74
N TYR A 213 11.65 16.90 5.02
CA TYR A 213 12.47 17.89 4.34
C TYR A 213 11.66 18.74 3.35
N LEU A 214 10.82 18.13 2.52
CA LEU A 214 10.01 18.85 1.53
C LEU A 214 8.94 19.73 2.17
N VAL A 215 8.30 19.27 3.25
CA VAL A 215 7.35 20.09 4.02
C VAL A 215 8.07 21.33 4.55
N PHE A 216 9.22 21.14 5.20
CA PHE A 216 10.01 22.25 5.75
C PHE A 216 10.48 23.21 4.64
N ARG A 217 11.03 22.67 3.55
CA ARG A 217 11.52 23.46 2.42
C ARG A 217 10.43 24.29 1.76
N ASN A 218 9.25 23.71 1.51
CA ASN A 218 8.13 24.44 0.90
C ASN A 218 7.60 25.54 1.83
N HIS A 219 7.48 25.28 3.14
CA HIS A 219 7.11 26.32 4.10
C HIS A 219 8.16 27.44 4.20
N HIS A 220 9.45 27.08 4.21
CA HIS A 220 10.54 28.05 4.23
C HIS A 220 10.52 28.93 2.96
N LEU A 221 10.34 28.34 1.77
CA LEU A 221 10.19 29.08 0.52
C LEU A 221 9.00 30.05 0.59
N LEU A 222 7.85 29.60 1.08
CA LEU A 222 6.67 30.44 1.23
C LEU A 222 6.92 31.63 2.16
N ASN A 223 7.57 31.40 3.31
CA ASN A 223 7.88 32.45 4.27
C ASN A 223 8.88 33.47 3.68
N ARG A 224 9.88 33.03 2.93
CA ARG A 224 10.82 33.93 2.23
C ARG A 224 10.11 34.82 1.22
N LEU A 225 9.12 34.29 0.51
CA LEU A 225 8.33 35.06 -0.46
C LEU A 225 7.41 36.09 0.21
N ASN A 226 6.86 35.78 1.38
CA ASN A 226 6.03 36.73 2.12
C ASN A 226 6.85 37.85 2.78
N ASN A 227 8.07 37.55 3.24
CA ASN A 227 8.87 38.48 4.05
C ASN A 227 9.80 39.38 3.23
N SER A 228 10.05 39.09 1.96
CA SER A 228 11.02 39.87 1.17
C SER A 228 10.36 40.86 0.21
N LYS A 229 10.41 42.15 0.56
CA LYS A 229 9.99 43.27 -0.33
C LYS A 229 10.76 43.32 -1.65
N SER A 230 12.01 42.82 -1.67
CA SER A 230 12.91 42.83 -2.84
C SER A 230 12.58 41.73 -3.87
N TYR A 231 11.98 40.61 -3.44
CA TYR A 231 11.61 39.51 -4.34
C TYR A 231 10.28 39.74 -5.06
N MET A 232 9.51 40.77 -4.67
CA MET A 232 8.24 41.13 -5.29
C MET A 232 8.37 41.48 -6.79
N SER A 233 9.56 41.89 -7.25
CA SER A 233 9.82 42.24 -8.65
C SER A 233 10.19 41.05 -9.55
N LEU A 234 10.68 39.94 -8.98
CA LEU A 234 11.14 38.76 -9.72
C LEU A 234 10.16 37.58 -9.63
N TYR A 235 9.24 37.59 -8.67
CA TYR A 235 8.37 36.44 -8.37
C TYR A 235 6.90 36.76 -8.63
N THR A 236 6.33 36.09 -9.63
CA THR A 236 4.94 36.21 -10.05
C THR A 236 4.00 35.53 -9.06
N LEU A 237 2.77 36.05 -8.92
CA LEU A 237 1.67 35.47 -8.12
C LEU A 237 1.48 33.96 -8.36
N SER A 238 1.76 33.51 -9.59
CA SER A 238 1.73 32.10 -9.99
C SER A 238 2.66 31.20 -9.17
N LEU A 239 3.85 31.66 -8.80
CA LEU A 239 4.80 30.82 -8.05
C LEU A 239 4.35 30.61 -6.61
N LYS A 240 3.83 31.67 -5.97
CA LYS A 240 3.25 31.56 -4.63
C LYS A 240 2.08 30.58 -4.64
N TYR A 241 1.23 30.63 -5.67
CA TYR A 241 0.14 29.68 -5.85
C TYR A 241 0.64 28.23 -5.98
N GLN A 242 1.68 27.99 -6.78
CA GLN A 242 2.27 26.66 -6.98
C GLN A 242 2.88 26.10 -5.68
N ILE A 243 3.56 26.91 -4.88
CA ILE A 243 4.12 26.47 -3.58
C ILE A 243 3.00 26.11 -2.61
N VAL A 244 1.96 26.94 -2.52
CA VAL A 244 0.80 26.67 -1.65
C VAL A 244 0.06 25.41 -2.10
N GLU A 245 -0.09 25.17 -3.40
CA GLU A 245 -0.62 23.91 -3.92
C GLU A 245 0.26 22.71 -3.53
N ASN A 246 1.58 22.79 -3.71
CA ASN A 246 2.50 21.72 -3.30
C ASN A 246 2.40 21.39 -1.80
N ILE A 247 2.30 22.39 -0.93
CA ILE A 247 2.07 22.20 0.51
C ILE A 247 0.73 21.50 0.75
N ARG A 248 -0.35 21.94 0.08
CA ARG A 248 -1.67 21.30 0.20
C ARG A 248 -1.65 19.84 -0.23
N VAL A 249 -0.95 19.52 -1.32
CA VAL A 249 -0.80 18.13 -1.78
C VAL A 249 0.01 17.31 -0.77
N LEU A 250 1.13 17.83 -0.25
CA LEU A 250 1.92 17.17 0.79
C LEU A 250 1.08 16.87 2.05
N ILE A 251 0.24 17.82 2.47
CA ILE A 251 -0.70 17.63 3.59
C ILE A 251 -1.78 16.59 3.27
N ALA A 252 -2.25 16.51 2.02
CA ALA A 252 -3.24 15.51 1.61
C ALA A 252 -2.63 14.09 1.61
N ILE A 253 -1.42 13.92 1.09
CA ILE A 253 -0.75 12.61 1.02
C ILE A 253 -0.14 12.19 2.37
N LYS A 254 -0.02 13.08 3.36
CA LYS A 254 0.53 12.77 4.69
C LYS A 254 -0.14 11.54 5.32
N VAL A 255 -1.44 11.37 5.11
CA VAL A 255 -2.21 10.24 5.63
C VAL A 255 -1.69 8.93 5.04
N ILE A 256 -1.51 8.90 3.72
CA ILE A 256 -0.99 7.72 3.02
C ILE A 256 0.44 7.45 3.47
N ILE A 257 1.27 8.50 3.58
CA ILE A 257 2.67 8.40 4.03
C ILE A 257 2.76 7.88 5.47
N PHE A 258 1.94 8.38 6.39
CA PHE A 258 1.94 7.91 7.78
C PHE A 258 1.37 6.49 7.88
N ALA A 259 0.32 6.16 7.12
CA ALA A 259 -0.25 4.82 7.14
C ALA A 259 0.72 3.76 6.58
N VAL A 260 1.33 4.03 5.43
CA VAL A 260 2.35 3.16 4.81
C VAL A 260 3.62 3.14 5.65
N GLY A 261 4.10 4.30 6.11
CA GLY A 261 5.28 4.41 6.94
C GLY A 261 5.13 3.69 8.27
N PHE A 262 4.02 3.89 8.99
CA PHE A 262 3.74 3.19 10.24
C PHE A 262 3.67 1.67 10.04
N ALA A 263 3.06 1.21 8.95
CA ALA A 263 3.12 -0.20 8.58
C ALA A 263 4.58 -0.64 8.37
N MET A 264 5.35 0.00 7.50
CA MET A 264 6.75 -0.38 7.23
C MET A 264 7.65 -0.39 8.48
N PHE A 265 7.51 0.61 9.35
CA PHE A 265 8.31 0.73 10.57
C PHE A 265 7.87 -0.24 11.66
N GLY A 266 6.56 -0.44 11.84
CA GLY A 266 6.04 -1.46 12.77
C GLY A 266 6.50 -2.86 12.38
N LEU A 267 6.42 -3.18 11.09
CA LEU A 267 6.87 -4.44 10.51
C LEU A 267 8.36 -4.70 10.75
N SER A 268 9.20 -3.69 10.50
CA SER A 268 10.65 -3.83 10.64
C SER A 268 11.06 -3.84 12.12
N GLY A 269 10.51 -2.97 12.95
CA GLY A 269 10.83 -2.88 14.37
C GLY A 269 10.46 -4.16 15.12
N ALA A 270 9.33 -4.77 14.77
CA ALA A 270 8.87 -6.00 15.38
C ALA A 270 9.71 -7.23 14.97
N PHE A 271 10.26 -7.22 13.76
CA PHE A 271 11.27 -8.19 13.34
C PHE A 271 12.56 -8.08 14.15
N PHE A 272 13.09 -6.85 14.31
CA PHE A 272 14.33 -6.63 15.06
C PHE A 272 14.21 -6.91 16.56
N SER A 273 13.03 -6.74 17.16
CA SER A 273 12.81 -7.00 18.58
C SER A 273 12.79 -8.49 18.97
N SER A 274 12.71 -9.40 17.99
CA SER A 274 12.58 -10.84 18.27
C SER A 274 13.27 -11.71 17.20
N PRO A 275 14.62 -11.68 17.17
CA PRO A 275 15.39 -12.40 16.16
C PRO A 275 15.29 -13.93 16.27
N ASP A 276 15.10 -14.47 17.48
CA ASP A 276 15.35 -15.89 17.77
C ASP A 276 14.12 -16.81 17.63
N SER A 277 12.90 -16.28 17.65
CA SER A 277 11.72 -17.13 17.45
C SER A 277 11.32 -17.11 15.97
N ALA A 278 11.39 -18.27 15.30
CA ALA A 278 10.78 -18.47 13.98
C ALA A 278 9.30 -18.03 13.98
N VAL A 279 8.69 -18.07 15.16
CA VAL A 279 7.35 -17.63 15.50
C VAL A 279 7.20 -16.11 15.31
N CYS A 280 8.09 -15.27 15.85
CA CYS A 280 8.08 -13.82 15.60
C CYS A 280 8.50 -13.38 14.19
N ARG A 281 9.36 -14.15 13.50
CA ARG A 281 9.81 -13.84 12.13
C ARG A 281 8.69 -13.80 11.09
N VAL A 282 7.50 -14.30 11.43
CA VAL A 282 6.29 -14.26 10.58
C VAL A 282 5.13 -13.57 11.30
N GLN A 283 4.98 -13.75 12.61
CA GLN A 283 3.84 -13.29 13.42
C GLN A 283 3.78 -11.77 13.60
N LEU A 284 4.91 -11.06 13.49
CA LEU A 284 4.95 -9.61 13.67
C LEU A 284 4.95 -8.81 12.36
N HIS A 285 5.11 -9.51 11.23
CA HIS A 285 5.17 -8.91 9.90
C HIS A 285 3.81 -8.65 9.24
N PHE A 286 2.68 -8.91 9.91
CA PHE A 286 1.38 -8.74 9.24
C PHE A 286 0.26 -8.19 10.14
N SER A 287 0.45 -8.16 11.46
CA SER A 287 -0.53 -7.64 12.44
C SER A 287 -0.62 -6.11 12.49
N PHE A 288 0.33 -5.38 11.91
CA PHE A 288 0.48 -3.93 12.16
C PHE A 288 -0.33 -3.00 11.26
N ILE A 289 -0.96 -3.51 10.19
CA ILE A 289 -1.99 -2.74 9.45
C ILE A 289 -3.32 -2.76 10.21
N TRP A 290 -3.46 -3.65 11.21
CA TRP A 290 -4.69 -3.78 11.94
C TRP A 290 -4.50 -4.26 13.41
N PRO A 291 -4.10 -3.37 14.35
CA PRO A 291 -4.00 -3.74 15.75
C PRO A 291 -5.37 -4.10 16.36
N SER A 292 -6.46 -3.44 15.97
CA SER A 292 -7.72 -3.52 16.73
C SER A 292 -8.54 -4.80 16.51
N ILE A 293 -8.54 -5.36 15.30
CA ILE A 293 -9.19 -6.65 14.93
C ILE A 293 -8.19 -7.79 15.10
N SER A 294 -6.87 -7.63 14.88
CA SER A 294 -5.94 -8.73 15.18
C SER A 294 -5.95 -9.02 16.68
N ILE A 295 -5.86 -7.98 17.52
CA ILE A 295 -5.97 -8.13 18.98
C ILE A 295 -7.36 -8.65 19.35
N PHE A 296 -8.45 -8.19 18.72
CA PHE A 296 -9.80 -8.71 19.00
C PHE A 296 -9.97 -10.19 18.59
N ILE A 297 -9.45 -10.63 17.45
CA ILE A 297 -9.49 -12.02 17.00
C ILE A 297 -8.63 -12.92 17.91
N GLU A 298 -7.44 -12.43 18.25
CA GLU A 298 -6.47 -13.10 19.14
C GLU A 298 -6.99 -13.20 20.59
N THR A 299 -7.74 -12.20 21.08
CA THR A 299 -8.31 -12.19 22.43
C THR A 299 -9.70 -12.82 22.55
N SER A 300 -10.49 -12.86 21.47
CA SER A 300 -11.91 -13.23 21.54
C SER A 300 -12.27 -14.58 20.92
N PHE A 301 -11.46 -15.14 20.01
CA PHE A 301 -11.90 -16.31 19.22
C PHE A 301 -10.90 -17.45 19.06
N LEU A 302 -9.60 -17.24 19.29
CA LEU A 302 -8.59 -18.25 18.96
C LEU A 302 -7.52 -18.38 20.05
N ASN A 303 -7.68 -19.34 20.96
CA ASN A 303 -6.67 -19.75 21.95
C ASN A 303 -5.44 -20.46 21.33
N ASN A 304 -5.35 -20.49 20.00
CA ASN A 304 -4.38 -21.30 19.28
C ASN A 304 -3.54 -20.39 18.37
N GLU A 305 -2.29 -20.15 18.78
CA GLU A 305 -1.36 -19.21 18.11
C GLU A 305 -1.19 -19.51 16.61
N GLU A 306 -1.27 -20.78 16.22
CA GLU A 306 -1.16 -21.20 14.81
C GLU A 306 -2.35 -20.74 13.96
N VAL A 307 -3.57 -20.69 14.50
CA VAL A 307 -4.77 -20.27 13.77
C VAL A 307 -4.84 -18.75 13.66
N VAL A 308 -4.34 -18.03 14.68
CA VAL A 308 -4.23 -16.56 14.67
C VAL A 308 -3.31 -16.08 13.54
N GLN A 309 -2.15 -16.72 13.36
CA GLN A 309 -1.19 -16.37 12.29
C GLN A 309 -1.78 -16.45 10.87
N VAL A 310 -2.77 -17.31 10.69
CA VAL A 310 -3.36 -17.69 9.41
C VAL A 310 -4.46 -16.71 9.01
N GLU A 311 -5.30 -16.35 9.96
CA GLU A 311 -6.35 -15.36 9.76
C GLU A 311 -5.76 -13.96 9.54
N ILE A 312 -4.66 -13.62 10.23
CA ILE A 312 -3.90 -12.38 9.97
C ILE A 312 -3.41 -12.33 8.51
N PHE A 313 -2.93 -13.45 7.96
CA PHE A 313 -2.46 -13.53 6.58
C PHE A 313 -3.59 -13.33 5.55
N ARG A 314 -4.80 -13.79 5.85
CA ARG A 314 -6.02 -13.59 5.03
C ARG A 314 -6.53 -12.13 5.08
N ILE A 315 -6.35 -11.43 6.20
CA ILE A 315 -6.78 -10.03 6.36
C ILE A 315 -5.95 -9.04 5.52
N VAL A 316 -4.69 -9.37 5.20
CA VAL A 316 -3.79 -8.52 4.39
C VAL A 316 -4.36 -8.26 2.99
N PHE A 317 -5.15 -9.18 2.42
CA PHE A 317 -5.83 -8.98 1.13
C PHE A 317 -6.83 -7.82 1.15
N CYS A 318 -7.30 -7.43 2.33
CA CYS A 318 -8.32 -6.41 2.55
C CYS A 318 -7.75 -5.00 2.76
N HIS A 319 -6.44 -4.81 2.62
CA HIS A 319 -5.77 -3.51 2.78
C HIS A 319 -6.43 -2.34 1.99
N PRO A 320 -6.90 -2.51 0.74
CA PRO A 320 -7.61 -1.44 0.04
C PRO A 320 -8.89 -1.00 0.76
N VAL A 321 -9.63 -1.90 1.42
CA VAL A 321 -10.83 -1.52 2.21
C VAL A 321 -10.44 -0.50 3.26
N VAL A 322 -9.32 -0.70 3.93
CA VAL A 322 -8.88 0.12 5.06
C VAL A 322 -8.24 1.41 4.58
N MET A 323 -7.23 1.32 3.71
CA MET A 323 -6.53 2.51 3.23
C MET A 323 -7.42 3.42 2.40
N LEU A 324 -8.24 2.86 1.52
CA LEU A 324 -9.11 3.68 0.68
C LEU A 324 -10.24 4.27 1.51
N THR A 325 -10.83 3.55 2.47
CA THR A 325 -11.82 4.18 3.37
C THR A 325 -11.17 5.30 4.18
N ILE A 326 -10.03 5.07 4.83
CA ILE A 326 -9.31 6.13 5.57
C ILE A 326 -9.02 7.34 4.66
N CYS A 327 -8.53 7.13 3.45
CA CYS A 327 -8.26 8.20 2.49
C CYS A 327 -9.52 8.95 2.04
N ILE A 328 -10.60 8.21 1.76
CA ILE A 328 -11.91 8.76 1.36
C ILE A 328 -12.48 9.61 2.51
N TRP A 329 -12.39 9.15 3.75
CA TRP A 329 -13.00 9.80 4.91
C TRP A 329 -12.18 10.98 5.43
N LEU A 330 -10.85 10.92 5.36
CA LEU A 330 -9.96 12.01 5.81
C LEU A 330 -9.87 13.15 4.79
N THR A 331 -10.24 12.92 3.53
CA THR A 331 -10.24 13.97 2.49
C THR A 331 -11.69 14.35 2.14
N PRO A 332 -12.25 15.44 2.68
CA PRO A 332 -13.67 15.79 2.52
C PRO A 332 -14.12 15.89 1.06
N LYS A 333 -13.21 16.29 0.17
CA LYS A 333 -13.47 16.36 -1.27
C LYS A 333 -13.60 14.98 -1.90
N TRP A 334 -12.72 14.04 -1.56
CA TRP A 334 -12.80 12.66 -2.03
C TRP A 334 -14.04 11.96 -1.46
N ARG A 335 -14.37 12.19 -0.18
CA ARG A 335 -15.62 11.72 0.44
C ARG A 335 -16.86 12.08 -0.38
N ARG A 336 -16.96 13.33 -0.82
CA ARG A 336 -18.09 13.85 -1.62
C ARG A 336 -18.16 13.27 -3.04
N ILE A 337 -17.02 12.85 -3.58
CA ILE A 337 -16.91 12.29 -4.93
C ILE A 337 -17.23 10.79 -4.87
N PHE A 338 -16.62 10.06 -3.94
CA PHE A 338 -16.84 8.63 -3.77
C PHE A 338 -18.28 8.30 -3.38
N SER A 339 -18.94 9.13 -2.57
CA SER A 339 -20.35 8.93 -2.22
C SER A 339 -21.29 8.98 -3.43
N LYS A 340 -20.84 9.50 -4.59
CA LYS A 340 -21.61 9.52 -5.85
C LYS A 340 -21.33 8.31 -6.75
N VAL A 341 -20.22 7.61 -6.52
CA VAL A 341 -19.78 6.45 -7.31
C VAL A 341 -20.24 5.13 -6.66
N LEU A 342 -20.47 5.14 -5.33
CA LEU A 342 -20.93 3.97 -4.60
C LEU A 342 -22.39 3.58 -4.93
N PRO A 343 -22.75 2.27 -4.83
CA PRO A 343 -24.12 1.81 -5.00
C PRO A 343 -25.11 2.55 -4.10
N LYS A 344 -26.32 2.83 -4.63
CA LYS A 344 -27.41 3.53 -3.91
C LYS A 344 -27.67 3.08 -2.45
N PRO A 345 -27.64 1.79 -2.09
CA PRO A 345 -27.81 1.40 -0.68
C PRO A 345 -26.67 1.91 0.23
N VAL A 346 -25.42 1.86 -0.23
CA VAL A 346 -24.25 2.38 0.51
C VAL A 346 -24.30 3.92 0.61
N GLN A 347 -24.76 4.58 -0.46
CA GLN A 347 -24.94 6.02 -0.49
C GLN A 347 -25.93 6.52 0.58
N ARG A 348 -27.02 5.79 0.84
CA ARG A 348 -28.03 6.16 1.86
C ARG A 348 -27.47 6.12 3.27
N CYS A 349 -26.68 5.10 3.63
CA CYS A 349 -26.02 5.03 4.94
C CYS A 349 -24.98 6.16 5.13
N LEU A 350 -24.25 6.52 4.07
CA LEU A 350 -23.22 7.57 4.14
C LEU A 350 -23.78 8.99 4.23
N CYS A 351 -25.01 9.21 3.72
CA CYS A 351 -25.67 10.51 3.72
C CYS A 351 -26.43 10.85 5.02
N HIS A 352 -26.56 9.90 5.97
CA HIS A 352 -27.37 10.13 7.16
C HIS A 352 -26.72 11.07 8.20
N ASN A 353 -25.41 11.31 8.11
CA ASN A 353 -24.70 12.32 8.91
C ASN A 353 -24.56 13.66 8.16
N ARG A 354 -25.64 14.18 7.56
CA ARG A 354 -25.73 15.59 7.19
C ARG A 354 -26.01 16.41 8.44
N LEU A 355 -24.96 16.91 9.08
CA LEU A 355 -25.07 18.25 9.65
C LEU A 355 -25.08 19.20 8.44
N ASP A 356 -26.24 19.78 8.17
CA ASP A 356 -26.43 20.80 7.13
C ASP A 356 -25.53 22.01 7.43
N VAL A 357 -24.29 21.93 6.97
CA VAL A 357 -23.51 23.13 6.66
C VAL A 357 -24.12 23.64 5.36
N THR A 358 -25.06 24.57 5.51
CA THR A 358 -25.64 25.37 4.44
C THR A 358 -24.58 25.68 3.40
N THR A 359 -24.77 25.15 2.19
CA THR A 359 -23.97 25.55 1.04
C THR A 359 -24.06 27.07 0.90
N PRO A 360 -22.95 27.83 0.97
CA PRO A 360 -23.02 29.24 0.64
C PRO A 360 -23.49 29.36 -0.81
N PRO A 361 -24.26 30.42 -1.14
CA PRO A 361 -24.84 30.58 -2.46
C PRO A 361 -23.76 30.51 -3.55
N ARG A 362 -24.13 29.96 -4.72
CA ARG A 362 -23.26 29.92 -5.91
C ARG A 362 -22.91 31.35 -6.31
N LEU A 363 -21.75 31.81 -5.86
CA LEU A 363 -21.14 33.06 -6.30
C LEU A 363 -20.73 32.91 -7.77
N THR A 364 -21.03 33.91 -8.57
CA THR A 364 -20.53 34.01 -9.95
C THR A 364 -18.99 34.07 -9.94
N ASN A 365 -18.33 33.74 -11.06
CA ASN A 365 -16.86 33.76 -11.18
C ASN A 365 -16.26 35.12 -10.76
N LEU A 366 -16.98 36.21 -11.03
CA LEU A 366 -16.59 37.55 -10.60
C LEU A 366 -16.63 37.69 -9.07
N GLN A 367 -17.74 37.27 -8.45
CA GLN A 367 -17.92 37.36 -7.00
C GLN A 367 -17.02 36.41 -6.21
N THR A 368 -16.62 35.27 -6.78
CA THR A 368 -15.61 34.37 -6.17
C THR A 368 -14.23 35.00 -6.18
N THR A 369 -13.90 35.69 -7.27
CA THR A 369 -12.64 36.40 -7.42
C THR A 369 -12.57 37.61 -6.47
N ASP A 370 -13.65 38.39 -6.38
CA ASP A 370 -13.76 39.52 -5.44
C ASP A 370 -13.72 39.09 -3.98
N MET A 371 -14.37 37.96 -3.63
CA MET A 371 -14.30 37.39 -2.29
C MET A 371 -12.88 36.90 -1.96
N TYR A 372 -12.16 36.37 -2.95
CA TYR A 372 -10.77 35.95 -2.80
C TYR A 372 -9.86 37.16 -2.55
N PHE A 373 -10.04 38.26 -3.28
CA PHE A 373 -9.28 39.49 -3.11
C PHE A 373 -9.62 40.23 -1.81
N LYS A 374 -10.90 40.28 -1.41
CA LYS A 374 -11.30 40.81 -0.09
C LYS A 374 -10.74 40.02 1.09
N ASN A 375 -10.70 38.69 0.97
CA ASN A 375 -10.07 37.86 1.99
C ASN A 375 -8.55 38.02 2.00
N LEU A 376 -7.95 38.34 0.85
CA LEU A 376 -6.53 38.68 0.76
C LEU A 376 -6.27 40.01 1.48
N GLU A 377 -7.04 41.05 1.20
CA GLU A 377 -6.93 42.40 1.78
C GLU A 377 -7.08 42.40 3.31
N LYS A 378 -7.96 41.55 3.85
CA LYS A 378 -8.12 41.38 5.31
C LYS A 378 -6.98 40.61 6.00
N MET A 379 -6.11 39.96 5.24
CA MET A 379 -4.93 39.25 5.75
C MET A 379 -3.65 40.08 5.68
N TRP A 380 -3.72 41.28 5.08
CA TRP A 380 -2.72 42.35 5.22
C TRP A 380 -3.16 43.30 6.34
#